data_AF-A0A6V1BEA2-F1
#
_entry.id   AF-A0A6V1BEA2-F1
#
_cell.length_a   1.000
_cell.length_b   1.000
_cell.length_c   1.000
_cell.angle_alpha   90.00
_cell.angle_beta   90.00
_cell.angle_gamma   90.00
#
_symmetry.space_group_name_H-M   'P 1'
#
loop_
_entity.id
_entity.type
_entity.pdbx_description
1 polymer ?
#
loop_
_entity_poly.entity_id
_entity_poly.type
_entity_poly.pdbx_seq_one_letter_code
_entity_poly.pdbx_strand_id
1 'polypeptide(L)'
;MFGYFSMQRKRARKPKKKTKNNWFERLTLDQNKQLCKAAKLRHGGPKKDLIDRLLDDDFTSQFGPEGNFFSLNVDQIKQLCRARNLQVSGQKFDLVLRILHCDNDSTPEGTTLKRAATETVSELDAATGQVVEKHVPKKRKKAAPSASRAYTRVQKKIESVKQKKYQSHWGSKTHSSDVYGLVATLLTDEALPNLTKDPRLSLDIAKAAITSLTDNFHTMQRPGYDDLGGLGTIDNSLCTIAEKVKPLLSEEEKEEFANWIEEWDSIGEPYGLTMDTDLLKTAAFIRGEDDGKKSEGEEVDERKPAAMPTKADEDEKVKSHGENLIKENVKNEETTA
;
A
#
# COMPACT_ATOMS: atom_id res chain seq x y z
N MET A 1 9.34 -49.52 -28.34
CA MET A 1 8.53 -49.02 -27.22
C MET A 1 7.70 -47.85 -27.75
N PHE A 2 6.44 -48.10 -28.14
CA PHE A 2 5.58 -47.07 -28.73
C PHE A 2 4.84 -46.32 -27.63
N GLY A 3 5.18 -45.04 -27.44
CA GLY A 3 4.53 -44.15 -26.47
C GLY A 3 3.14 -43.74 -26.94
N TYR A 4 2.11 -44.19 -26.24
CA TYR A 4 0.74 -43.74 -26.44
C TYR A 4 0.57 -42.30 -25.98
N PHE A 5 0.58 -41.35 -26.93
CA PHE A 5 0.14 -39.98 -26.69
C PHE A 5 -1.37 -39.95 -26.48
N SER A 6 -1.80 -39.78 -25.23
CA SER A 6 -3.21 -39.57 -24.92
C SER A 6 -3.68 -38.22 -25.50
N MET A 7 -4.44 -38.27 -26.60
CA MET A 7 -5.13 -37.11 -27.15
C MET A 7 -6.20 -36.63 -26.14
N GLN A 8 -5.88 -35.62 -25.34
CA GLN A 8 -6.87 -34.94 -24.52
C GLN A 8 -7.90 -34.24 -25.43
N ARG A 9 -9.12 -34.78 -25.50
CA ARG A 9 -10.25 -34.18 -26.22
C ARG A 9 -10.51 -32.77 -25.67
N LYS A 10 -10.23 -31.75 -26.48
CA LYS A 10 -10.54 -30.35 -26.19
C LYS A 10 -12.06 -30.22 -25.99
N ARG A 11 -12.49 -29.92 -24.75
CA ARG A 11 -13.91 -29.69 -24.43
C ARG A 11 -14.41 -28.48 -25.22
N ALA A 12 -15.49 -28.64 -25.98
CA ALA A 12 -16.14 -27.55 -26.70
C ALA A 12 -16.49 -26.42 -25.73
N ARG A 13 -16.02 -25.21 -26.03
CA ARG A 13 -16.33 -24.02 -25.22
C ARG A 13 -17.83 -23.75 -25.32
N LYS A 14 -18.52 -23.73 -24.18
CA LYS A 14 -19.95 -23.39 -24.13
C LYS A 14 -20.16 -22.00 -24.74
N PRO A 15 -21.22 -21.79 -25.55
CA PRO A 15 -21.51 -20.50 -26.14
C PRO A 15 -21.68 -19.44 -25.04
N LYS A 16 -21.02 -18.29 -25.21
CA LYS A 16 -21.15 -17.15 -24.30
C LYS A 16 -22.59 -16.65 -24.36
N LYS A 17 -23.30 -16.65 -23.22
CA LYS A 17 -24.65 -16.09 -23.13
C LYS A 17 -24.60 -14.61 -23.50
N LYS A 18 -25.55 -14.14 -24.32
CA LYS A 18 -25.71 -12.71 -24.61
C LYS A 18 -25.89 -11.96 -23.29
N THR A 19 -25.19 -10.85 -23.13
CA THR A 19 -25.36 -9.94 -21.99
C THR A 19 -26.78 -9.43 -21.99
N LYS A 20 -27.45 -9.53 -20.85
CA LYS A 20 -28.81 -9.04 -20.65
C LYS A 20 -28.77 -7.51 -20.66
N ASN A 21 -29.75 -6.87 -21.31
CA ASN A 21 -29.82 -5.41 -21.43
C ASN A 21 -30.33 -4.71 -20.15
N ASN A 22 -30.67 -5.48 -19.11
CA ASN A 22 -31.19 -4.97 -17.85
C ASN A 22 -30.38 -5.54 -16.68
N TRP A 23 -29.91 -4.63 -15.83
CA TRP A 23 -29.16 -4.94 -14.63
C TRP A 23 -29.92 -5.84 -13.64
N PHE A 24 -31.22 -5.61 -13.45
CA PHE A 24 -32.07 -6.42 -12.54
C PHE A 24 -32.15 -7.89 -12.95
N GLU A 25 -31.95 -8.20 -14.23
CA GLU A 25 -31.93 -9.58 -14.69
C GLU A 25 -30.66 -10.34 -14.25
N ARG A 26 -29.59 -9.62 -13.93
CA ARG A 26 -28.30 -10.16 -13.48
C ARG A 26 -28.27 -10.45 -11.99
N LEU A 27 -29.15 -9.82 -11.21
CA LEU A 27 -29.29 -10.01 -9.77
C LEU A 27 -29.90 -11.38 -9.43
N THR A 28 -29.71 -11.85 -8.21
CA THR A 28 -30.41 -13.05 -7.73
C THR A 28 -31.88 -12.76 -7.45
N LEU A 29 -32.71 -13.80 -7.32
CA LEU A 29 -34.12 -13.63 -6.94
C LEU A 29 -34.24 -12.90 -5.60
N ASP A 30 -33.40 -13.26 -4.63
CA ASP A 30 -33.39 -12.66 -3.30
C ASP A 30 -33.01 -11.17 -3.35
N GLN A 31 -31.99 -10.80 -4.13
CA GLN A 31 -31.62 -9.40 -4.33
C GLN A 31 -32.77 -8.57 -4.91
N ASN A 32 -33.51 -9.09 -5.90
CA ASN A 32 -34.68 -8.38 -6.44
C ASN A 32 -35.79 -8.23 -5.40
N LYS A 33 -36.00 -9.23 -4.52
CA LYS A 33 -36.95 -9.10 -3.40
C LYS A 33 -36.53 -8.02 -2.41
N GLN A 34 -35.22 -7.93 -2.11
CA GLN A 34 -34.69 -6.90 -1.22
C GLN A 34 -34.91 -5.50 -1.82
N LEU A 35 -34.66 -5.31 -3.12
CA LEU A 35 -34.93 -4.04 -3.82
C LEU A 35 -36.43 -3.70 -3.80
N CYS A 36 -37.31 -4.65 -4.14
CA CYS A 36 -38.76 -4.43 -4.05
C CYS A 36 -39.19 -4.04 -2.62
N LYS A 37 -38.69 -4.75 -1.61
CA LYS A 37 -39.01 -4.44 -0.20
C LYS A 37 -38.51 -3.05 0.19
N ALA A 38 -37.29 -2.68 -0.19
CA ALA A 38 -36.74 -1.35 0.09
C ALA A 38 -37.51 -0.24 -0.61
N ALA A 39 -38.02 -0.50 -1.83
CA ALA A 39 -38.86 0.39 -2.62
C ALA A 39 -40.35 0.39 -2.19
N LYS A 40 -40.71 -0.30 -1.10
CA LYS A 40 -42.12 -0.50 -0.67
C LYS A 40 -43.04 -1.13 -1.73
N LEU A 41 -42.47 -1.88 -2.67
CA LEU A 41 -43.19 -2.64 -3.69
C LEU A 41 -43.51 -4.07 -3.21
N ARG A 42 -44.51 -4.71 -3.85
CA ARG A 42 -44.83 -6.12 -3.60
C ARG A 42 -43.63 -7.00 -3.99
N HIS A 43 -43.15 -7.83 -3.06
CA HIS A 43 -41.92 -8.64 -3.22
C HIS A 43 -42.17 -10.17 -3.35
N GLY A 44 -43.42 -10.59 -3.57
CA GLY A 44 -43.80 -11.99 -3.83
C GLY A 44 -43.93 -12.31 -5.33
N GLY A 45 -43.68 -13.56 -5.72
CA GLY A 45 -43.82 -14.03 -7.11
C GLY A 45 -42.51 -14.49 -7.76
N PRO A 46 -42.57 -14.94 -9.02
CA PRO A 46 -41.40 -15.32 -9.81
C PRO A 46 -40.50 -14.11 -10.10
N LYS A 47 -39.23 -14.36 -10.44
CA LYS A 47 -38.23 -13.32 -10.69
C LYS A 47 -38.65 -12.30 -11.75
N LYS A 48 -39.38 -12.75 -12.79
CA LYS A 48 -39.85 -11.90 -13.88
C LYS A 48 -40.78 -10.79 -13.37
N ASP A 49 -41.81 -11.16 -12.61
CA ASP A 49 -42.76 -10.22 -12.01
C ASP A 49 -42.09 -9.20 -11.07
N LEU A 50 -41.02 -9.60 -10.37
CA LEU A 50 -40.25 -8.65 -9.53
C LEU A 50 -39.49 -7.62 -10.38
N ILE A 51 -38.93 -8.05 -11.51
CA ILE A 51 -38.22 -7.16 -12.43
C ILE A 51 -39.21 -6.21 -13.10
N ASP A 52 -40.36 -6.72 -13.56
CA ASP A 52 -41.40 -5.92 -14.19
C ASP A 52 -41.86 -4.82 -13.21
N ARG A 53 -42.13 -5.15 -11.93
CA ARG A 53 -42.48 -4.14 -10.91
C ARG A 53 -41.38 -3.10 -10.63
N LEU A 54 -40.11 -3.50 -10.66
CA LEU A 54 -38.98 -2.58 -10.49
C LEU A 54 -38.73 -1.71 -11.72
N LEU A 55 -39.26 -2.09 -12.88
CA LEU A 55 -39.20 -1.29 -14.10
C LEU A 55 -40.42 -0.38 -14.25
N ASP A 56 -41.58 -0.81 -13.77
CA ASP A 56 -42.84 -0.05 -13.82
C ASP A 56 -42.86 1.09 -12.79
N ASP A 57 -42.02 1.03 -11.76
CA ASP A 57 -41.90 2.07 -10.74
C ASP A 57 -40.92 3.18 -11.17
N ASP A 58 -41.41 4.42 -11.21
CA ASP A 58 -40.68 5.60 -11.70
C ASP A 58 -39.32 5.78 -11.00
N PHE A 59 -39.26 5.49 -9.69
CA PHE A 59 -38.05 5.70 -8.91
C PHE A 59 -37.00 4.62 -9.13
N THR A 60 -37.40 3.35 -9.28
CA THR A 60 -36.48 2.21 -9.43
C THR A 60 -36.09 1.96 -10.89
N SER A 61 -36.93 2.36 -11.85
CA SER A 61 -36.70 2.15 -13.29
C SER A 61 -35.36 2.71 -13.78
N GLN A 62 -34.92 3.86 -13.27
CA GLN A 62 -33.64 4.52 -13.62
C GLN A 62 -32.37 3.68 -13.34
N PHE A 63 -32.46 2.66 -12.48
CA PHE A 63 -31.30 1.80 -12.14
C PHE A 63 -31.18 0.55 -13.03
N GLY A 64 -32.26 0.17 -13.72
CA GLY A 64 -32.43 -1.11 -14.41
C GLY A 64 -31.76 -1.17 -15.79
N PRO A 65 -32.17 -0.36 -16.78
CA PRO A 65 -31.66 -0.43 -18.15
C PRO A 65 -30.14 -0.28 -18.22
N GLU A 66 -29.47 -1.15 -18.97
CA GLU A 66 -28.04 -1.07 -19.29
C GLU A 66 -27.92 -0.77 -20.79
N GLY A 67 -28.02 0.51 -21.18
CA GLY A 67 -27.86 0.97 -22.57
C GLY A 67 -28.51 2.33 -22.83
N ASN A 68 -27.73 3.25 -23.42
CA ASN A 68 -28.04 4.60 -23.91
C ASN A 68 -28.88 5.60 -23.05
N PHE A 69 -28.28 6.79 -22.92
CA PHE A 69 -28.78 8.11 -22.47
C PHE A 69 -29.48 8.25 -21.10
N PHE A 70 -30.23 7.26 -20.62
CA PHE A 70 -31.10 7.47 -19.45
C PHE A 70 -30.74 6.63 -18.22
N SER A 71 -29.79 5.70 -18.31
CA SER A 71 -29.44 4.87 -17.15
C SER A 71 -28.33 5.47 -16.29
N LEU A 72 -28.52 5.39 -14.98
CA LEU A 72 -27.51 5.84 -14.03
C LEU A 72 -26.31 4.90 -14.02
N ASN A 73 -25.15 5.44 -14.38
CA ASN A 73 -23.88 4.74 -14.26
C ASN A 73 -23.49 4.60 -12.77
N VAL A 74 -22.52 3.73 -12.48
CA VAL A 74 -22.11 3.46 -11.09
C VAL A 74 -21.59 4.73 -10.39
N ASP A 75 -20.95 5.64 -11.11
CA ASP A 75 -20.40 6.86 -10.51
C ASP A 75 -21.46 7.91 -10.20
N GLN A 76 -22.52 8.01 -11.00
CA GLN A 76 -23.73 8.78 -10.70
C GLN A 76 -24.47 8.20 -9.49
N ILE A 77 -24.58 6.87 -9.38
CA ILE A 77 -25.13 6.22 -8.18
C ILE A 77 -24.29 6.56 -6.95
N LYS A 78 -22.95 6.55 -7.06
CA LYS A 78 -22.07 6.99 -5.97
C LYS A 78 -22.28 8.47 -5.63
N GLN A 79 -22.49 9.34 -6.61
CA GLN A 79 -22.83 10.75 -6.39
C GLN A 79 -24.16 10.89 -5.64
N LEU A 80 -25.19 10.12 -6.01
CA LEU A 80 -26.46 10.08 -5.29
C LEU A 80 -26.31 9.60 -3.84
N CYS A 81 -25.43 8.62 -3.58
CA CYS A 81 -25.09 8.21 -2.22
C CYS A 81 -24.42 9.36 -1.45
N ARG A 82 -23.47 10.08 -2.04
CA ARG A 82 -22.80 11.24 -1.40
C ARG A 82 -23.79 12.36 -1.08
N ALA A 83 -24.65 12.70 -2.04
CA ALA A 83 -25.69 13.72 -1.86
C ALA A 83 -26.64 13.41 -0.70
N ARG A 84 -26.85 12.12 -0.40
CA ARG A 84 -27.68 11.64 0.72
C ARG A 84 -26.88 11.29 1.98
N ASN A 85 -25.58 11.63 2.04
CA ASN A 85 -24.70 11.29 3.16
C ASN A 85 -24.61 9.78 3.48
N LEU A 86 -24.78 8.94 2.46
CA LEU A 86 -24.70 7.48 2.55
C LEU A 86 -23.28 7.01 2.29
N GLN A 87 -22.89 5.88 2.90
CA GLN A 87 -21.60 5.25 2.64
C GLN A 87 -21.43 4.89 1.14
N VAL A 88 -20.30 5.25 0.53
CA VAL A 88 -20.00 5.02 -0.89
C VAL A 88 -19.07 3.80 -1.05
N SER A 89 -19.55 2.63 -0.62
CA SER A 89 -18.81 1.38 -0.77
C SER A 89 -19.75 0.21 -1.07
N GLY A 90 -19.20 -0.82 -1.72
CA GLY A 90 -19.92 -2.02 -2.13
C GLY A 90 -20.11 -2.10 -3.64
N GLN A 91 -20.85 -3.12 -4.07
CA GLN A 91 -21.25 -3.27 -5.48
C GLN A 91 -22.45 -2.35 -5.81
N LYS A 92 -22.79 -2.23 -7.10
CA LYS A 92 -23.96 -1.43 -7.56
C LYS A 92 -25.23 -1.78 -6.77
N PHE A 93 -25.43 -3.06 -6.44
CA PHE A 93 -26.54 -3.54 -5.62
C PHE A 93 -26.58 -2.87 -4.24
N ASP A 94 -25.47 -2.88 -3.51
CA ASP A 94 -25.39 -2.30 -2.16
C ASP A 94 -25.66 -0.79 -2.15
N LEU A 95 -25.24 -0.10 -3.22
CA LEU A 95 -25.45 1.34 -3.37
C LEU A 95 -26.93 1.66 -3.63
N VAL A 96 -27.56 0.99 -4.60
CA VAL A 96 -28.98 1.20 -4.94
C VAL A 96 -29.88 0.83 -3.76
N LEU A 97 -29.62 -0.30 -3.10
CA LEU A 97 -30.37 -0.72 -1.92
C LEU A 97 -30.30 0.33 -0.80
N ARG A 98 -29.12 0.92 -0.59
CA ARG A 98 -28.92 1.97 0.44
C ARG A 98 -29.66 3.25 0.09
N ILE A 99 -29.71 3.64 -1.19
CA ILE A 99 -30.50 4.78 -1.66
C ILE A 99 -31.99 4.52 -1.42
N LEU A 100 -32.50 3.34 -1.81
CA LEU A 100 -33.90 2.98 -1.62
C LEU A 100 -34.33 2.98 -0.15
N HIS A 101 -33.48 2.48 0.74
CA HIS A 101 -33.73 2.53 2.18
C HIS A 101 -33.76 3.95 2.73
N CYS A 102 -32.91 4.84 2.22
CA CYS A 102 -32.87 6.24 2.62
C CYS A 102 -34.12 7.00 2.16
N ASP A 103 -34.54 6.79 0.91
CA ASP A 103 -35.63 7.58 0.31
C ASP A 103 -37.02 7.09 0.75
N ASN A 104 -37.13 5.82 1.16
CA ASN A 104 -38.40 5.24 1.62
C ASN A 104 -38.48 5.06 3.14
N ASP A 105 -37.47 5.48 3.92
CA ASP A 105 -37.38 5.20 5.36
C ASP A 105 -37.58 3.70 5.68
N SER A 106 -37.22 2.82 4.75
CA SER A 106 -37.54 1.39 4.81
C SER A 106 -36.44 0.57 5.47
N THR A 107 -35.60 1.21 6.28
CA THR A 107 -34.56 0.54 7.07
C THR A 107 -35.16 -0.59 7.89
N PRO A 108 -34.64 -1.83 7.76
CA PRO A 108 -35.08 -2.91 8.62
C PRO A 108 -34.83 -2.52 10.08
N GLU A 109 -35.81 -2.79 10.96
CA GLU A 109 -35.69 -2.55 12.40
C GLU A 109 -34.37 -3.14 12.93
N GLY A 110 -33.60 -2.33 13.68
CA GLY A 110 -32.29 -2.72 14.21
C GLY A 110 -31.10 -2.49 13.28
N THR A 111 -31.32 -2.12 12.01
CA THR A 111 -30.24 -1.68 11.10
C THR A 111 -30.31 -0.18 10.87
N THR A 112 -29.44 0.58 11.55
CA THR A 112 -29.20 1.96 11.18
C THR A 112 -28.49 2.02 9.83
N LEU A 113 -28.98 2.85 8.90
CA LEU A 113 -28.27 3.13 7.66
C LEU A 113 -26.84 3.54 8.02
N LYS A 114 -25.84 2.80 7.51
CA LYS A 114 -24.44 3.17 7.66
C LYS A 114 -24.22 4.50 6.94
N ARG A 115 -24.33 5.59 7.70
CA ARG A 115 -23.98 6.93 7.26
C ARG A 115 -22.48 6.98 7.06
N ALA A 116 -22.03 7.69 6.04
CA ALA A 116 -20.61 7.89 5.86
C ALA A 116 -20.08 8.67 7.09
N ALA A 117 -19.00 8.19 7.70
CA ALA A 117 -18.26 8.95 8.71
C ALA A 117 -17.57 10.12 8.01
N THR A 118 -18.35 11.16 7.74
CA THR A 118 -17.92 12.39 7.09
C THR A 118 -17.81 13.49 8.13
N GLU A 119 -16.80 14.31 7.96
CA GLU A 119 -16.64 15.55 8.69
C GLU A 119 -17.04 16.67 7.72
N THR A 120 -17.96 17.54 8.14
CA THR A 120 -18.34 18.71 7.36
C THR A 120 -17.20 19.72 7.46
N VAL A 121 -16.53 19.98 6.35
CA VAL A 121 -15.52 21.03 6.25
C VAL A 121 -16.15 22.17 5.47
N SER A 122 -16.30 23.32 6.12
CA SER A 122 -16.75 24.56 5.50
C SER A 122 -15.58 25.12 4.68
N GLU A 123 -15.69 25.09 3.35
CA GLU A 123 -14.67 25.63 2.44
C GLU A 123 -15.28 26.84 1.72
N LEU A 124 -14.55 27.95 1.68
CA LEU A 124 -14.99 29.13 0.93
C LEU A 124 -14.70 28.87 -0.55
N ASP A 125 -15.74 28.82 -1.37
CA ASP A 125 -15.57 28.68 -2.82
C ASP A 125 -14.94 29.97 -3.37
N ALA A 126 -13.73 29.84 -3.92
CA ALA A 126 -12.94 30.97 -4.42
C ALA A 126 -13.60 31.70 -5.59
N ALA A 127 -14.48 31.03 -6.36
CA ALA A 127 -15.14 31.63 -7.50
C ALA A 127 -16.39 32.43 -7.11
N THR A 128 -17.13 31.98 -6.11
CA THR A 128 -18.45 32.55 -5.75
C THR A 128 -18.44 33.29 -4.42
N GLY A 129 -17.40 33.12 -3.60
CA GLY A 129 -17.31 33.66 -2.24
C GLY A 129 -18.31 33.04 -1.25
N GLN A 130 -19.06 32.02 -1.66
CA GLN A 130 -19.99 31.32 -0.78
C GLN A 130 -19.26 30.24 0.05
N VAL A 131 -19.67 30.10 1.30
CA VAL A 131 -19.26 28.97 2.15
C VAL A 131 -20.00 27.73 1.66
N VAL A 132 -19.27 26.82 1.03
CA VAL A 132 -19.81 25.52 0.62
C VAL A 132 -19.41 24.48 1.67
N GLU A 133 -20.40 23.85 2.29
CA GLU A 133 -20.14 22.72 3.17
C GLU A 133 -19.77 21.49 2.34
N LYS A 134 -18.51 21.06 2.46
CA LYS A 134 -18.00 19.89 1.77
C LYS A 134 -17.84 18.75 2.76
N HIS A 135 -18.54 17.65 2.50
CA HIS A 135 -18.37 16.42 3.27
C HIS A 135 -17.08 15.72 2.84
N VAL A 136 -16.04 15.84 3.66
CA VAL A 136 -14.76 15.16 3.41
C VAL A 136 -14.77 13.83 4.19
N PRO A 137 -14.33 12.71 3.60
CA PRO A 137 -14.15 11.47 4.34
C PRO A 137 -13.24 11.72 5.53
N LYS A 138 -13.69 11.42 6.74
CA LYS A 138 -12.86 11.58 7.93
C LYS A 138 -11.61 10.73 7.76
N LYS A 139 -10.47 11.37 7.54
CA LYS A 139 -9.18 10.67 7.44
C LYS A 139 -8.99 9.97 8.78
N ARG A 140 -9.12 8.64 8.79
CA ARG A 140 -8.91 7.85 10.02
C ARG A 140 -7.53 8.24 10.55
N LYS A 141 -7.47 8.72 11.79
CA LYS A 141 -6.19 8.95 12.47
C LYS A 141 -5.37 7.68 12.29
N LYS A 142 -4.16 7.81 11.75
CA LYS A 142 -3.24 6.66 11.65
C LYS A 142 -3.18 6.09 13.06
N ALA A 143 -3.50 4.81 13.19
CA ALA A 143 -3.52 4.18 14.49
C ALA A 143 -2.10 4.25 15.08
N ALA A 144 -2.00 4.43 16.40
CA ALA A 144 -0.70 4.61 17.04
C ALA A 144 0.26 3.46 16.66
N PRO A 145 1.53 3.76 16.41
CA PRO A 145 2.54 2.75 16.14
C PRO A 145 2.64 1.82 17.35
N SER A 146 2.85 0.52 17.09
CA SER A 146 3.05 -0.46 18.16
C SER A 146 3.95 -1.59 17.68
N ALA A 147 4.81 -2.10 18.58
CA ALA A 147 5.74 -3.17 18.29
C ALA A 147 5.06 -4.42 17.71
N SER A 148 3.95 -4.87 18.31
CA SER A 148 3.15 -6.00 17.81
C SER A 148 2.65 -5.80 16.36
N ARG A 149 2.29 -4.57 15.98
CA ARG A 149 1.89 -4.26 14.61
C ARG A 149 3.07 -4.23 13.65
N ALA A 150 4.23 -3.73 14.08
CA ALA A 150 5.45 -3.76 13.27
C ALA A 150 5.82 -5.21 12.92
N TYR A 151 5.89 -6.11 13.91
CA TYR A 151 6.11 -7.55 13.70
C TYR A 151 5.10 -8.14 12.70
N THR A 152 3.80 -7.95 12.96
CA THR A 152 2.73 -8.50 12.10
C THR A 152 2.82 -7.99 10.66
N ARG A 153 3.27 -6.74 10.44
CA ARG A 153 3.41 -6.15 9.11
C ARG A 153 4.56 -6.78 8.34
N VAL A 154 5.72 -6.96 8.98
CA VAL A 154 6.89 -7.62 8.37
C VAL A 154 6.54 -9.06 8.03
N GLN A 155 5.98 -9.83 8.98
CA GLN A 155 5.53 -11.20 8.75
C GLN A 155 4.54 -11.32 7.58
N LYS A 156 3.51 -10.45 7.51
CA LYS A 156 2.54 -10.43 6.39
C LYS A 156 3.19 -10.08 5.06
N LYS A 157 4.19 -9.19 5.05
CA LYS A 157 4.93 -8.82 3.84
C LYS A 157 5.77 -10.00 3.35
N ILE A 158 6.46 -10.69 4.24
CA ILE A 158 7.21 -11.91 3.92
C ILE A 158 6.27 -12.98 3.35
N GLU A 159 5.12 -13.23 3.99
CA GLU A 159 4.12 -14.17 3.48
C GLU A 159 3.53 -13.74 2.12
N SER A 160 3.29 -12.44 1.92
CA SER A 160 2.86 -11.91 0.62
C SER A 160 3.91 -12.13 -0.47
N VAL A 161 5.20 -11.97 -0.15
CA VAL A 161 6.30 -12.24 -1.07
C VAL A 161 6.38 -13.74 -1.39
N LYS A 162 6.14 -14.64 -0.44
CA LYS A 162 6.04 -16.09 -0.69
C LYS A 162 4.86 -16.47 -1.59
N GLN A 163 3.69 -15.86 -1.33
CA GLN A 163 2.44 -16.18 -2.04
C GLN A 163 2.39 -15.64 -3.46
N LYS A 164 3.23 -14.66 -3.79
CA LYS A 164 3.49 -14.25 -5.18
C LYS A 164 4.24 -15.35 -5.95
N LYS A 165 3.63 -16.54 -6.04
CA LYS A 165 3.86 -17.46 -7.16
C LYS A 165 3.39 -16.71 -8.39
N TYR A 166 4.27 -16.16 -9.23
CA TYR A 166 4.12 -16.09 -10.70
C TYR A 166 5.17 -15.17 -11.37
N GLN A 167 5.88 -15.78 -12.32
CA GLN A 167 6.17 -15.28 -13.67
C GLN A 167 6.56 -13.80 -13.84
N SER A 168 7.84 -13.51 -13.77
CA SER A 168 8.45 -12.66 -14.80
C SER A 168 9.00 -13.56 -15.91
N HIS A 169 8.87 -13.14 -17.16
CA HIS A 169 9.39 -13.83 -18.36
C HIS A 169 10.94 -13.97 -18.35
N TRP A 170 11.64 -13.50 -17.31
CA TRP A 170 13.10 -13.35 -17.28
C TRP A 170 13.80 -13.96 -16.06
N GLY A 171 13.13 -14.81 -15.29
CA GLY A 171 13.76 -15.54 -14.19
C GLY A 171 13.89 -14.70 -12.91
N SER A 172 13.47 -15.33 -11.81
CA SER A 172 13.75 -15.00 -10.40
C SER A 172 13.92 -13.51 -10.04
N LYS A 173 12.83 -12.77 -9.81
CA LYS A 173 12.87 -11.58 -8.94
C LYS A 173 12.53 -12.01 -7.52
N THR A 174 13.56 -12.21 -6.68
CA THR A 174 13.38 -12.35 -5.24
C THR A 174 13.08 -10.97 -4.67
N HIS A 175 11.89 -10.81 -4.06
CA HIS A 175 11.43 -9.55 -3.50
C HIS A 175 11.91 -9.35 -2.05
N SER A 176 13.15 -9.76 -1.72
CA SER A 176 13.74 -9.54 -0.40
C SER A 176 13.93 -8.04 -0.13
N SER A 177 14.31 -7.27 -1.15
CA SER A 177 14.39 -5.80 -1.10
C SER A 177 13.08 -5.12 -0.70
N ASP A 178 11.94 -5.67 -1.10
CA ASP A 178 10.60 -5.24 -0.72
C ASP A 178 10.33 -5.41 0.79
N VAL A 179 10.99 -6.40 1.42
CA VAL A 179 10.94 -6.66 2.86
C VAL A 179 11.91 -5.74 3.59
N TYR A 180 13.16 -5.61 3.13
CA TYR A 180 14.13 -4.68 3.72
C TYR A 180 13.64 -3.24 3.65
N GLY A 181 13.09 -2.81 2.50
CA GLY A 181 12.49 -1.49 2.34
C GLY A 181 11.32 -1.26 3.29
N LEU A 182 10.51 -2.28 3.60
CA LEU A 182 9.47 -2.16 4.62
C LEU A 182 10.06 -2.01 6.03
N VAL A 183 11.07 -2.80 6.40
CA VAL A 183 11.73 -2.71 7.71
C VAL A 183 12.40 -1.34 7.86
N ALA A 184 13.14 -0.88 6.85
CA ALA A 184 13.71 0.46 6.78
C ALA A 184 12.64 1.55 6.95
N THR A 185 11.49 1.43 6.27
CA THR A 185 10.36 2.36 6.41
C THR A 185 9.80 2.34 7.85
N LEU A 186 9.66 1.18 8.48
CA LEU A 186 9.18 1.09 9.86
C LEU A 186 10.14 1.77 10.84
N LEU A 187 11.44 1.59 10.66
CA LEU A 187 12.44 2.26 11.50
C LEU A 187 12.41 3.78 11.28
N THR A 188 12.44 4.24 10.03
CA THR A 188 12.51 5.66 9.68
C THR A 188 11.21 6.44 9.93
N ASP A 189 10.05 5.88 9.58
CA ASP A 189 8.75 6.58 9.68
C ASP A 189 8.03 6.34 11.02
N GLU A 190 8.33 5.24 11.73
CA GLU A 190 7.63 4.88 12.98
C GLU A 190 8.55 4.86 14.20
N ALA A 191 9.76 4.30 14.13
CA ALA A 191 10.64 4.26 15.30
C ALA A 191 11.33 5.60 15.57
N LEU A 192 12.05 6.17 14.59
CA LEU A 192 12.82 7.41 14.76
C LEU A 192 11.98 8.63 15.18
N PRO A 193 10.77 8.87 14.66
CA PRO A 193 9.98 10.03 15.07
C PRO A 193 9.48 9.94 16.52
N ASN A 194 9.42 8.73 17.09
CA ASN A 194 9.06 8.51 18.49
C ASN A 194 10.26 8.56 19.43
N LEU A 195 11.49 8.58 18.90
CA LEU A 195 12.72 8.52 19.69
C LEU A 195 12.88 9.71 20.64
N THR A 196 12.26 10.84 20.34
CA THR A 196 12.24 12.03 21.22
C THR A 196 11.17 11.97 22.30
N LYS A 197 10.10 11.20 22.09
CA LYS A 197 8.94 11.12 22.98
C LYS A 197 9.00 9.91 23.91
N ASP A 198 9.34 8.77 23.34
CA ASP A 198 9.42 7.47 24.01
C ASP A 198 10.51 6.61 23.34
N PRO A 199 11.78 6.77 23.77
CA PRO A 199 12.90 6.03 23.22
C PRO A 199 12.78 4.50 23.38
N ARG A 200 12.12 4.04 24.46
CA ARG A 200 11.91 2.60 24.70
C ARG A 200 10.92 2.02 23.70
N LEU A 201 9.83 2.74 23.41
CA LEU A 201 8.91 2.34 22.34
C LEU A 201 9.61 2.27 20.97
N SER A 202 10.53 3.18 20.67
CA SER A 202 11.32 3.13 19.43
C SER A 202 12.18 1.88 19.36
N LEU A 203 12.84 1.50 20.46
CA LEU A 203 13.61 0.26 20.54
C LEU A 203 12.71 -0.97 20.38
N ASP A 204 11.53 -0.99 21.02
CA ASP A 204 10.58 -2.12 20.91
C ASP A 204 10.06 -2.30 19.47
N ILE A 205 9.78 -1.20 18.76
CA ILE A 205 9.39 -1.24 17.34
C ILE A 205 10.54 -1.81 16.49
N ALA A 206 11.78 -1.39 16.75
CA ALA A 206 12.95 -1.88 16.04
C ALA A 206 13.21 -3.38 16.29
N LYS A 207 13.21 -3.79 17.57
CA LYS A 207 13.28 -5.20 17.99
C LYS A 207 12.22 -6.02 17.27
N ALA A 208 10.96 -5.60 17.34
CA ALA A 208 9.86 -6.33 16.70
C ALA A 208 9.98 -6.42 15.16
N ALA A 209 10.43 -5.38 14.48
CA ALA A 209 10.56 -5.38 13.02
C ALA A 209 11.70 -6.30 12.55
N ILE A 210 12.87 -6.21 13.18
CA ILE A 210 14.06 -7.01 12.81
C ILE A 210 13.94 -8.44 13.31
N THR A 211 13.40 -8.71 14.49
CA THR A 211 13.12 -10.09 14.93
C THR A 211 12.14 -10.79 13.98
N SER A 212 11.12 -10.07 13.47
CA SER A 212 10.25 -10.66 12.44
C SER A 212 10.99 -10.99 11.14
N LEU A 213 11.99 -10.20 10.79
CA LEU A 213 12.85 -10.43 9.63
C LEU A 213 13.77 -11.64 9.85
N THR A 214 14.44 -11.75 11.01
CA THR A 214 15.31 -12.88 11.38
C THR A 214 14.56 -14.20 11.48
N ASP A 215 13.44 -14.22 12.21
CA ASP A 215 12.61 -15.41 12.41
C ASP A 215 12.21 -16.07 11.09
N ASN A 216 12.00 -15.23 10.07
CA ASN A 216 11.49 -15.66 8.77
C ASN A 216 12.57 -15.64 7.68
N PHE A 217 13.83 -15.40 8.04
CA PHE A 217 14.91 -15.16 7.10
C PHE A 217 15.16 -16.38 6.18
N HIS A 218 15.16 -17.57 6.77
CA HIS A 218 15.29 -18.87 6.10
C HIS A 218 14.18 -19.14 5.05
N THR A 219 13.10 -18.38 5.08
CA THR A 219 11.97 -18.55 4.17
C THR A 219 12.05 -17.68 2.92
N MET A 220 13.06 -16.80 2.83
CA MET A 220 13.31 -15.94 1.68
C MET A 220 14.32 -16.59 0.73
N GLN A 221 14.03 -16.58 -0.58
CA GLN A 221 14.73 -17.45 -1.53
C GLN A 221 16.15 -16.97 -1.90
N ARG A 222 16.47 -15.67 -1.76
CA ARG A 222 17.80 -15.05 -1.94
C ARG A 222 17.88 -13.70 -1.22
N PRO A 223 18.38 -13.65 0.02
CA PRO A 223 18.47 -12.42 0.80
C PRO A 223 19.36 -11.33 0.15
N GLY A 224 20.54 -11.67 -0.37
CA GLY A 224 21.64 -10.68 -0.51
C GLY A 224 22.08 -10.14 -1.87
N TYR A 225 21.30 -10.25 -2.95
CA TYR A 225 21.78 -9.80 -4.28
C TYR A 225 21.18 -8.50 -4.81
N ASP A 226 20.09 -7.97 -4.21
CA ASP A 226 19.33 -6.85 -4.79
C ASP A 226 18.88 -5.82 -3.73
N ASP A 227 19.66 -5.64 -2.65
CA ASP A 227 19.29 -4.62 -1.67
C ASP A 227 19.69 -3.22 -2.13
N LEU A 228 18.72 -2.49 -2.68
CA LEU A 228 18.82 -1.08 -3.06
C LEU A 228 18.83 -0.16 -1.82
N GLY A 229 19.75 -0.38 -0.88
CA GLY A 229 19.98 0.48 0.28
C GLY A 229 19.03 0.27 1.48
N GLY A 230 18.22 -0.79 1.50
CA GLY A 230 17.33 -1.09 2.63
C GLY A 230 18.11 -1.41 3.91
N LEU A 231 19.12 -2.27 3.84
CA LEU A 231 20.00 -2.68 4.94
C LEU A 231 20.85 -1.53 5.44
N GLY A 232 21.46 -0.75 4.53
CA GLY A 232 22.17 0.47 4.94
C GLY A 232 21.26 1.46 5.68
N THR A 233 19.99 1.58 5.28
CA THR A 233 19.00 2.40 6.02
C THR A 233 18.64 1.78 7.37
N ILE A 234 18.52 0.46 7.45
CA ILE A 234 18.26 -0.27 8.71
C ILE A 234 19.41 -0.04 9.70
N ASP A 235 20.65 -0.24 9.24
CA ASP A 235 21.87 -0.09 10.03
C ASP A 235 22.02 1.34 10.59
N ASN A 236 21.94 2.35 9.72
CA ASN A 236 21.97 3.76 10.15
C ASN A 236 20.85 4.10 11.15
N SER A 237 19.66 3.54 10.95
CA SER A 237 18.54 3.75 11.88
C SER A 237 18.79 3.08 13.24
N LEU A 238 19.38 1.88 13.25
CA LEU A 238 19.74 1.17 14.47
C LEU A 238 20.81 1.89 15.26
N CYS A 239 21.86 2.37 14.59
CA CYS A 239 22.89 3.20 15.22
C CYS A 239 22.28 4.45 15.87
N THR A 240 21.42 5.17 15.14
CA THR A 240 20.70 6.35 15.67
C THR A 240 19.83 6.01 16.89
N ILE A 241 19.13 4.87 16.87
CA ILE A 241 18.34 4.40 18.01
C ILE A 241 19.26 4.06 19.18
N ALA A 242 20.37 3.36 18.94
CA ALA A 242 21.34 2.99 19.96
C ALA A 242 21.92 4.22 20.66
N GLU A 243 22.35 5.25 19.93
CA GLU A 243 22.87 6.50 20.50
C GLU A 243 21.89 7.17 21.48
N LYS A 244 20.59 7.16 21.15
CA LYS A 244 19.57 7.82 21.98
C LYS A 244 19.08 6.95 23.14
N VAL A 245 19.04 5.64 22.95
CA VAL A 245 18.48 4.71 23.94
C VAL A 245 19.54 4.24 24.94
N LYS A 246 20.81 4.07 24.53
CA LYS A 246 21.94 3.68 25.40
C LYS A 246 21.98 4.37 26.78
N PRO A 247 21.83 5.71 26.91
CA PRO A 247 21.86 6.36 28.23
C PRO A 247 20.66 6.06 29.14
N LEU A 248 19.61 5.42 28.61
CA LEU A 248 18.37 5.08 29.33
C LEU A 248 18.26 3.59 29.69
N LEU A 249 19.23 2.79 29.27
CA LEU A 249 19.27 1.36 29.50
C LEU A 249 20.14 1.04 30.72
N SER A 250 19.72 0.05 31.50
CA SER A 250 20.58 -0.61 32.48
C SER A 250 21.71 -1.39 31.78
N GLU A 251 22.76 -1.78 32.51
CA GLU A 251 23.84 -2.59 31.94
C GLU A 251 23.33 -3.94 31.39
N GLU A 252 22.36 -4.55 32.06
CA GLU A 252 21.72 -5.78 31.57
C GLU A 252 20.93 -5.54 30.28
N GLU A 253 20.17 -4.44 30.20
CA GLU A 253 19.43 -4.06 29.00
C GLU A 253 20.37 -3.70 27.83
N LYS A 254 21.53 -3.09 28.10
CA LYS A 254 22.57 -2.80 27.10
C LYS A 254 23.16 -4.09 26.54
N GLU A 255 23.51 -5.04 27.42
CA GLU A 255 24.07 -6.32 27.00
C GLU A 255 23.05 -7.14 26.19
N GLU A 256 21.78 -7.16 26.59
CA GLU A 256 20.71 -7.77 25.80
C GLU A 256 20.58 -7.12 24.41
N PHE A 257 20.66 -5.78 24.35
CA PHE A 257 20.57 -5.05 23.08
C PHE A 257 21.80 -5.31 22.19
N ALA A 258 23.00 -5.33 22.73
CA ALA A 258 24.22 -5.65 21.98
C ALA A 258 24.18 -7.09 21.42
N ASN A 259 23.82 -8.07 22.26
CA ASN A 259 23.69 -9.47 21.84
C ASN A 259 22.62 -9.65 20.74
N TRP A 260 21.54 -8.88 20.79
CA TRP A 260 20.52 -8.88 19.75
C TRP A 260 21.04 -8.34 18.40
N ILE A 261 21.89 -7.32 18.40
CA ILE A 261 22.52 -6.82 17.16
C ILE A 261 23.50 -7.84 16.60
N GLU A 262 24.29 -8.50 17.45
CA GLU A 262 25.24 -9.54 17.04
C GLU A 262 24.55 -10.79 16.49
N GLU A 263 23.40 -11.17 17.07
CA GLU A 263 22.56 -12.23 16.52
C GLU A 263 22.08 -11.87 15.11
N TRP A 264 21.64 -10.62 14.90
CA TRP A 264 21.24 -10.14 13.58
C TRP A 264 22.40 -10.19 12.57
N ASP A 265 23.59 -9.76 12.98
CA ASP A 265 24.79 -9.82 12.15
C ASP A 265 25.14 -11.26 11.76
N SER A 266 25.16 -12.17 12.74
CA SER A 266 25.46 -13.59 12.56
C SER A 266 24.48 -14.28 11.60
N ILE A 267 23.20 -13.84 11.57
CA ILE A 267 22.20 -14.35 10.64
C ILE A 267 22.41 -13.80 9.22
N GLY A 268 22.82 -12.54 9.09
CA GLY A 268 23.02 -11.86 7.81
C GLY A 268 24.35 -12.18 7.12
N GLU A 269 25.42 -12.41 7.88
CA GLU A 269 26.79 -12.61 7.39
C GLU A 269 26.91 -13.75 6.37
N PRO A 270 26.34 -14.97 6.58
CA PRO A 270 26.45 -16.07 5.62
C PRO A 270 25.81 -15.76 4.25
N TYR A 271 24.99 -14.71 4.18
CA TYR A 271 24.31 -14.25 2.97
C TYR A 271 24.94 -12.99 2.37
N GLY A 272 26.05 -12.51 2.94
CA GLY A 272 26.75 -11.30 2.52
C GLY A 272 25.97 -10.02 2.77
N LEU A 273 25.00 -10.03 3.70
CA LEU A 273 24.17 -8.84 3.96
C LEU A 273 24.86 -7.77 4.79
N THR A 274 25.82 -8.18 5.63
CA THR A 274 26.37 -7.31 6.68
C THR A 274 27.80 -6.89 6.43
N MET A 275 28.37 -7.27 5.27
CA MET A 275 29.75 -6.93 4.91
C MET A 275 30.01 -5.42 4.87
N ASP A 276 29.00 -4.63 4.52
CA ASP A 276 29.09 -3.16 4.43
C ASP A 276 28.33 -2.43 5.56
N THR A 277 27.97 -3.15 6.63
CA THR A 277 27.20 -2.57 7.75
C THR A 277 28.07 -2.43 9.00
N ASP A 278 27.75 -1.43 9.83
CA ASP A 278 28.43 -1.12 11.09
C ASP A 278 27.70 -1.74 12.30
N LEU A 279 27.03 -2.89 12.11
CA LEU A 279 26.26 -3.56 13.17
C LEU A 279 27.14 -3.95 14.37
N LEU A 280 28.29 -4.57 14.13
CA LEU A 280 29.22 -4.96 15.20
C LEU A 280 29.81 -3.74 15.94
N LYS A 281 30.08 -2.64 15.22
CA LYS A 281 30.49 -1.38 15.86
C LYS A 281 29.36 -0.81 16.72
N THR A 282 28.11 -0.91 16.26
CA THR A 282 26.93 -0.51 17.03
C THR A 282 26.80 -1.35 18.31
N ALA A 283 27.03 -2.66 18.25
CA ALA A 283 27.03 -3.53 19.42
C ALA A 283 28.13 -3.15 20.43
N ALA A 284 29.37 -2.95 19.97
CA ALA A 284 30.49 -2.49 20.81
C ALA A 284 30.22 -1.10 21.43
N PHE A 285 29.64 -0.19 20.66
CA PHE A 285 29.18 1.11 21.14
C PHE A 285 28.16 0.96 22.27
N ILE A 286 27.16 0.08 22.14
CA ILE A 286 26.14 -0.14 23.19
C ILE A 286 26.78 -0.59 24.50
N ARG A 287 27.79 -1.47 24.44
CA ARG A 287 28.57 -1.93 25.61
C ARG A 287 29.49 -0.87 26.21
N GLY A 288 29.73 0.23 25.50
CA GLY A 288 30.62 1.31 25.96
C GLY A 288 32.11 1.05 25.70
N GLU A 289 32.43 0.10 24.82
CA GLU A 289 33.82 -0.21 24.46
C GLU A 289 34.47 0.91 23.62
N ASP A 290 33.65 1.72 22.93
CA ASP A 290 34.08 2.70 21.94
C ASP A 290 34.04 4.17 22.43
N ASP A 291 33.72 4.42 23.70
CA ASP A 291 33.46 5.78 24.22
C ASP A 291 34.72 6.67 24.36
N GLY A 292 35.91 6.19 23.96
CA GLY A 292 37.19 6.87 24.24
C GLY A 292 38.25 6.87 23.14
N LYS A 293 38.06 6.13 22.05
CA LYS A 293 38.94 6.19 20.88
C LYS A 293 38.12 6.62 19.68
N LYS A 294 37.92 7.94 19.52
CA LYS A 294 37.81 8.47 18.16
C LYS A 294 39.00 7.88 17.40
N SER A 295 38.75 7.07 16.39
CA SER A 295 39.74 6.71 15.39
C SER A 295 40.25 8.02 14.83
N GLU A 296 41.31 8.57 15.44
CA GLU A 296 42.10 9.62 14.85
C GLU A 296 42.53 9.09 13.51
N GLY A 297 41.94 9.66 12.45
CA GLY A 297 42.16 9.38 11.04
C GLY A 297 42.86 8.06 10.75
N GLU A 298 42.08 7.08 10.29
CA GLU A 298 42.62 6.27 9.20
C GLU A 298 42.90 7.26 8.06
N GLU A 299 44.08 7.87 8.12
CA GLU A 299 44.70 8.66 7.08
C GLU A 299 44.76 7.68 5.92
N VAL A 300 43.74 7.76 5.06
CA VAL A 300 43.70 7.08 3.78
C VAL A 300 44.98 7.54 3.10
N ASP A 301 46.00 6.68 3.17
CA ASP A 301 47.29 6.85 2.52
C ASP A 301 46.94 7.17 1.07
N GLU A 302 46.99 8.47 0.74
CA GLU A 302 46.89 9.00 -0.61
C GLU A 302 48.13 8.49 -1.34
N ARG A 303 48.14 7.19 -1.65
CA ARG A 303 49.03 6.62 -2.62
C ARG A 303 48.68 7.28 -3.92
N LYS A 304 49.44 8.33 -4.21
CA LYS A 304 49.55 8.99 -5.51
C LYS A 304 49.32 7.96 -6.61
N PRO A 305 48.37 8.18 -7.53
CA PRO A 305 48.31 7.36 -8.72
C PRO A 305 49.67 7.42 -9.41
N ALA A 306 50.26 6.25 -9.64
CA ALA A 306 51.48 6.14 -10.42
C ALA A 306 51.28 6.84 -11.76
N ALA A 307 52.24 7.69 -12.12
CA ALA A 307 52.22 8.53 -13.31
C ALA A 307 51.84 7.71 -14.55
N MET A 308 50.72 8.07 -15.20
CA MET A 308 50.44 7.63 -16.56
C MET A 308 51.46 8.25 -17.51
N PRO A 309 51.97 7.49 -18.49
CA PRO A 309 52.81 8.03 -19.54
C PRO A 309 52.02 8.99 -20.43
N THR A 310 52.46 10.25 -20.47
CA THR A 310 52.07 11.26 -21.45
C THR A 310 52.34 10.76 -22.87
N LYS A 311 51.29 10.72 -23.69
CA LYS A 311 51.41 10.73 -25.16
C LYS A 311 50.53 11.83 -25.75
N ALA A 312 51.24 12.74 -26.41
CA ALA A 312 50.94 13.59 -27.55
C ALA A 312 49.47 13.85 -27.94
N ASP A 313 49.13 15.14 -27.90
CA ASP A 313 48.56 15.93 -29.00
C ASP A 313 47.98 15.15 -30.18
N GLU A 314 46.65 15.17 -30.32
CA GLU A 314 46.01 15.41 -31.62
C GLU A 314 44.73 16.24 -31.44
N ASP A 315 44.60 17.18 -32.37
CA ASP A 315 43.67 18.28 -32.51
C ASP A 315 42.19 17.92 -32.73
N GLU A 316 41.38 18.98 -32.63
CA GLU A 316 40.05 19.16 -33.26
C GLU A 316 38.89 18.31 -32.73
N LYS A 317 37.83 18.95 -32.20
CA LYS A 317 36.87 19.78 -32.95
C LYS A 317 35.69 20.14 -32.04
N VAL A 318 35.54 21.43 -31.81
CA VAL A 318 34.38 22.03 -31.15
C VAL A 318 33.12 21.78 -31.98
N LYS A 319 32.10 21.15 -31.40
CA LYS A 319 30.70 21.31 -31.83
C LYS A 319 29.82 21.62 -30.63
N SER A 320 29.46 22.89 -30.56
CA SER A 320 28.37 23.44 -29.77
C SER A 320 27.02 22.85 -30.19
N HIS A 321 26.34 22.19 -29.25
CA HIS A 321 24.89 22.02 -29.19
C HIS A 321 24.56 22.30 -27.72
N GLY A 322 23.78 23.30 -27.35
CA GLY A 322 22.66 23.90 -28.04
C GLY A 322 21.60 24.04 -26.96
N GLU A 323 21.58 25.19 -26.30
CA GLU A 323 20.45 25.65 -25.51
C GLU A 323 19.18 25.51 -26.35
N ASN A 324 18.12 24.90 -25.79
CA ASN A 324 16.79 25.51 -25.74
C ASN A 324 15.70 24.57 -25.22
N LEU A 325 14.69 25.23 -24.64
CA LEU A 325 13.28 24.82 -24.47
C LEU A 325 12.85 24.25 -23.11
N ILE A 326 12.82 25.17 -22.15
CA ILE A 326 11.66 25.34 -21.27
C ILE A 326 10.49 25.76 -22.16
N LYS A 327 9.47 24.91 -22.29
CA LYS A 327 8.13 25.32 -22.76
C LYS A 327 7.11 25.04 -21.67
N GLU A 328 6.63 26.15 -21.12
CA GLU A 328 5.38 26.28 -20.39
C GLU A 328 4.24 25.63 -21.18
N ASN A 329 3.44 24.82 -20.50
CA ASN A 329 2.11 24.42 -20.98
C ASN A 329 1.07 25.19 -20.15
N VAL A 330 0.64 26.33 -20.69
CA VAL A 330 -0.53 27.09 -20.27
C VAL A 330 -1.37 27.35 -21.54
N LYS A 331 -2.70 27.27 -21.38
CA LYS A 331 -3.82 27.45 -22.34
C LYS A 331 -4.46 26.14 -22.81
N ASN A 332 -5.79 26.01 -22.90
CA ASN A 332 -6.89 26.94 -22.68
C ASN A 332 -8.17 26.12 -22.52
N GLU A 333 -9.04 26.52 -21.60
CA GLU A 333 -10.48 26.29 -21.71
C GLU A 333 -11.08 27.43 -22.54
N GLU A 334 -11.83 27.09 -23.58
CA GLU A 334 -12.77 27.96 -24.29
C GLU A 334 -14.02 27.10 -24.56
N THR A 335 -15.05 27.20 -23.72
CA THR A 335 -16.32 27.91 -24.00
C THR A 335 -16.78 27.88 -25.46
N THR A 336 -17.87 27.14 -25.72
CA THR A 336 -18.87 27.50 -26.72
C THR A 336 -20.27 27.18 -26.20
N ALA A 337 -21.16 28.10 -26.54
CA ALA A 337 -22.56 28.27 -26.16
C ALA A 337 -23.50 27.14 -26.57
#